data_AF-D7CA19-F1
#
_entry.id   AF-D7CA19-F1
#
_cell.length_a   1.000
_cell.length_b   1.000
_cell.length_c   1.000
_cell.angle_alpha   90.00
_cell.angle_beta   90.00
_cell.angle_gamma   90.00
#
_symmetry.space_group_name_H-M   'P 1'
#
loop_
_entity.id
_entity.type
_entity.pdbx_description
1 polymer ?
#
loop_
_entity_poly.entity_id
_entity_poly.type
_entity_poly.pdbx_seq_one_letter_code
_entity_poly.pdbx_strand_id
1 'polypeptide(L)'
;MGDARASDIVNAACDALVAGLDSPGLRILAACTRAEADYDVHALLPEALEELGLTFYPVASEAGQEAAARALARRMLAGELTPREFTFRIHQRHGHELALTERLAELDDEYDTLEYGDKTAAQVDAEVTAEARRLAAHL
;
A
#
# COMPACT_ATOMS: atom_id res chain seq x y z
N MET A 1 -5.25 0.52 11.70
CA MET A 1 -6.33 1.09 10.87
C MET A 1 -5.93 0.88 9.41
N GLY A 2 -6.82 0.39 8.54
CA GLY A 2 -6.50 0.19 7.13
C GLY A 2 -6.44 1.53 6.38
N ASP A 3 -5.57 1.63 5.37
CA ASP A 3 -5.36 2.86 4.57
C ASP A 3 -6.51 3.14 3.59
N ALA A 4 -7.31 2.12 3.27
CA ALA A 4 -8.45 2.19 2.36
C ALA A 4 -9.76 2.15 3.15
N ARG A 5 -10.71 2.99 2.76
CA ARG A 5 -12.09 2.93 3.27
C ARG A 5 -12.80 1.76 2.62
N ALA A 6 -13.87 1.26 3.26
CA ALA A 6 -14.70 0.23 2.67
C ALA A 6 -15.25 0.62 1.28
N SER A 7 -15.55 1.91 1.07
CA SER A 7 -15.94 2.44 -0.23
C SER A 7 -14.85 2.34 -1.30
N ASP A 8 -13.58 2.39 -0.93
CA ASP A 8 -12.48 2.27 -1.88
C ASP A 8 -12.35 0.82 -2.38
N ILE A 9 -12.68 -0.15 -1.52
CA ILE A 9 -12.75 -1.57 -1.89
C ILE A 9 -13.89 -1.82 -2.88
N VAL A 10 -15.06 -1.22 -2.66
CA VAL A 10 -16.20 -1.31 -3.60
C VAL A 10 -15.82 -0.73 -4.97
N ASN A 11 -15.19 0.44 -5.00
CA ASN A 11 -14.73 1.06 -6.24
C ASN A 11 -13.68 0.18 -6.95
N ALA A 12 -12.72 -0.36 -6.21
CA ALA A 12 -11.72 -1.27 -6.77
C ALA A 12 -12.34 -2.55 -7.34
N ALA A 13 -13.40 -3.07 -6.71
CA ALA A 13 -14.14 -4.20 -7.25
C ALA A 13 -14.83 -3.86 -8.58
N CYS A 14 -15.47 -2.68 -8.67
CA CYS A 14 -16.03 -2.18 -9.93
C CYS A 14 -14.96 -2.05 -11.03
N ASP A 15 -13.79 -1.47 -10.71
CA ASP A 15 -12.70 -1.30 -11.67
C ASP A 15 -12.15 -2.67 -12.13
N ALA A 16 -12.04 -3.64 -11.23
CA ALA A 16 -11.63 -5.01 -11.55
C ALA A 16 -12.62 -5.70 -12.51
N LEU A 17 -13.93 -5.49 -12.31
CA LEU A 17 -14.96 -5.98 -13.23
C LEU A 17 -14.84 -5.33 -14.62
N VAL A 18 -14.63 -4.00 -14.67
CA VAL A 18 -14.41 -3.27 -15.94
C VAL A 18 -13.14 -3.76 -16.65
N ALA A 19 -12.11 -4.15 -15.90
CA ALA A 19 -10.88 -4.73 -16.43
C ALA A 19 -11.00 -6.21 -16.84
N GLY A 20 -12.16 -6.86 -16.60
CA GLY A 20 -12.45 -8.21 -17.07
C GLY A 20 -12.04 -9.35 -16.13
N LEU A 21 -11.69 -9.07 -14.86
CA LEU A 21 -11.36 -10.10 -13.87
C LEU A 21 -12.57 -10.90 -13.37
N ASP A 22 -13.77 -10.35 -13.57
CA ASP A 22 -15.10 -10.93 -13.36
C ASP A 22 -15.22 -12.25 -12.57
N SER A 23 -15.34 -12.14 -11.24
CA SER A 23 -15.59 -13.25 -10.32
C SER A 23 -16.87 -13.05 -9.49
N PRO A 24 -17.50 -14.11 -8.95
CA PRO A 24 -18.69 -13.98 -8.10
C PRO A 24 -18.48 -13.04 -6.90
N GLY A 25 -17.39 -13.21 -6.15
CA GLY A 25 -17.02 -12.37 -5.01
C GLY A 25 -16.82 -10.90 -5.42
N LEU A 26 -16.18 -10.63 -6.57
CA LEU A 26 -16.04 -9.26 -7.09
C LEU A 26 -17.40 -8.62 -7.41
N ARG A 27 -18.33 -9.36 -8.01
CA ARG A 27 -19.68 -8.84 -8.29
C ARG A 27 -20.43 -8.50 -7.01
N ILE A 28 -20.30 -9.33 -5.98
CA ILE A 28 -20.93 -9.09 -4.68
C ILE A 28 -20.33 -7.84 -4.02
N LEU A 29 -19.00 -7.71 -4.00
CA LEU A 29 -18.33 -6.51 -3.48
C LEU A 29 -18.71 -5.24 -4.25
N ALA A 30 -18.76 -5.30 -5.57
CA ALA A 30 -19.15 -4.17 -6.42
C ALA A 30 -20.62 -3.75 -6.21
N ALA A 31 -21.47 -4.67 -5.77
CA ALA A 31 -22.88 -4.42 -5.49
C ALA A 31 -23.12 -3.82 -4.09
N CYS A 32 -22.14 -3.87 -3.17
CA CYS A 32 -22.31 -3.31 -1.82
C CYS A 32 -22.59 -1.81 -1.87
N THR A 33 -23.66 -1.39 -1.22
CA THR A 33 -23.91 0.03 -1.01
C THR A 33 -22.91 0.62 -0.01
N ARG A 34 -22.76 1.95 -0.01
CA ARG A 34 -21.90 2.64 0.98
C ARG A 34 -22.29 2.34 2.44
N ALA A 35 -23.58 2.08 2.71
CA ALA A 35 -24.07 1.77 4.06
C ALA A 35 -23.74 0.33 4.50
N GLU A 36 -23.74 -0.61 3.55
CA GLU A 36 -23.39 -2.03 3.78
C GLU A 36 -21.87 -2.23 3.84
N ALA A 37 -21.13 -1.44 3.07
CA ALA A 37 -19.69 -1.59 2.90
C ALA A 37 -18.92 -1.58 4.24
N ASP A 38 -19.33 -0.73 5.18
CA ASP A 38 -18.66 -0.60 6.49
C ASP A 38 -18.73 -1.89 7.34
N TYR A 39 -19.68 -2.79 7.07
CA TYR A 39 -19.86 -4.05 7.80
C TYR A 39 -19.50 -5.28 6.95
N ASP A 40 -19.97 -5.31 5.70
CA ASP A 40 -19.96 -6.53 4.89
C ASP A 40 -18.63 -6.75 4.18
N VAL A 41 -17.87 -5.69 3.85
CA VAL A 41 -16.59 -5.81 3.13
C VAL A 41 -15.61 -6.70 3.90
N HIS A 42 -15.59 -6.64 5.22
CA HIS A 42 -14.69 -7.47 6.03
C HIS A 42 -14.98 -8.97 5.90
N ALA A 43 -16.24 -9.35 5.70
CA ALA A 43 -16.64 -10.74 5.52
C ALA A 43 -16.49 -11.20 4.06
N LEU A 44 -16.72 -10.30 3.10
CA LEU A 44 -16.73 -10.62 1.67
C LEU A 44 -15.34 -10.59 1.02
N LEU A 45 -14.43 -9.76 1.54
CA LEU A 45 -13.11 -9.55 0.92
C LEU A 45 -12.24 -10.82 0.85
N PRO A 46 -12.17 -11.69 1.88
CA PRO A 46 -11.33 -12.89 1.80
C PRO A 46 -11.70 -13.83 0.64
N GLU A 47 -12.99 -14.08 0.43
CA GLU A 47 -13.48 -14.95 -0.66
C GLU A 47 -13.17 -14.35 -2.03
N ALA A 48 -13.42 -13.04 -2.21
CA ALA A 48 -13.12 -12.36 -3.47
C ALA A 48 -11.62 -12.37 -3.80
N LEU A 49 -10.75 -12.25 -2.80
CA LEU A 49 -9.29 -12.34 -3.00
C LEU A 49 -8.87 -13.76 -3.38
N GLU A 50 -9.43 -14.78 -2.72
CA GLU A 50 -9.17 -16.19 -3.03
C GLU A 50 -9.55 -16.54 -4.47
N GLU A 51 -10.72 -16.10 -4.94
CA GLU A 51 -11.16 -16.28 -6.33
C GLU A 51 -10.22 -15.66 -7.37
N LEU A 52 -9.57 -14.54 -7.02
CA LEU A 52 -8.58 -13.87 -7.86
C LEU A 52 -7.16 -14.43 -7.72
N GLY A 53 -6.97 -15.45 -6.88
CA GLY A 53 -5.66 -16.01 -6.56
C GLY A 53 -4.76 -15.03 -5.78
N LEU A 54 -5.35 -14.05 -5.09
CA LEU A 54 -4.65 -13.07 -4.28
C LEU A 54 -4.54 -13.53 -2.83
N THR A 55 -3.36 -13.34 -2.24
CA THR A 55 -3.13 -13.67 -0.83
C THR A 55 -3.85 -12.69 0.08
N PHE A 56 -4.73 -13.20 0.94
CA PHE A 56 -5.26 -12.43 2.07
C PHE A 56 -4.35 -12.60 3.28
N TYR A 57 -3.74 -11.50 3.71
CA TYR A 57 -2.87 -11.49 4.89
C TYR A 57 -3.69 -11.20 6.16
N PRO A 58 -3.45 -11.93 7.26
CA PRO A 58 -4.06 -11.60 8.54
C PRO A 58 -3.74 -10.17 8.97
N VAL A 59 -4.69 -9.54 9.65
CA VAL A 59 -4.54 -8.18 10.17
C VAL A 59 -3.30 -8.09 11.05
N ALA A 60 -2.49 -7.06 10.82
CA ALA A 60 -1.23 -6.78 11.52
C ALA A 60 -0.12 -7.85 11.37
N SER A 61 -0.30 -8.88 10.53
CA SER A 61 0.79 -9.82 10.22
C SER A 61 1.97 -9.11 9.55
N GLU A 62 3.18 -9.53 9.88
CA GLU A 62 4.42 -9.01 9.29
C GLU A 62 4.39 -9.14 7.76
N ALA A 63 4.02 -10.32 7.24
CA ALA A 63 3.89 -10.54 5.80
C ALA A 63 2.88 -9.58 5.13
N GLY A 64 1.77 -9.24 5.81
CA GLY A 64 0.81 -8.26 5.31
C GLY A 64 1.37 -6.83 5.33
N GLN A 65 2.16 -6.49 6.33
CA GLN A 65 2.86 -5.21 6.41
C GLN A 65 3.90 -5.08 5.29
N GLU A 66 4.70 -6.12 5.06
CA GLU A 66 5.65 -6.16 3.95
C GLU A 66 4.95 -6.04 2.59
N ALA A 67 3.85 -6.79 2.38
CA ALA A 67 3.07 -6.71 1.16
C ALA A 67 2.51 -5.29 0.92
N ALA A 68 2.04 -4.62 1.98
CA ALA A 68 1.57 -3.25 1.93
C ALA A 68 2.71 -2.27 1.57
N ALA A 69 3.90 -2.44 2.15
CA ALA A 69 5.07 -1.63 1.81
C ALA A 69 5.47 -1.77 0.33
N ARG A 70 5.48 -2.99 -0.20
CA ARG A 70 5.73 -3.26 -1.62
C ARG A 70 4.66 -2.64 -2.52
N ALA A 71 3.39 -2.68 -2.11
CA ALA A 71 2.31 -2.03 -2.86
C ALA A 71 2.47 -0.50 -2.90
N LEU A 72 2.83 0.14 -1.78
CA LEU A 72 3.12 1.57 -1.74
C LEU A 72 4.33 1.96 -2.60
N ALA A 73 5.39 1.13 -2.60
CA ALA A 73 6.54 1.34 -3.47
C ALA A 73 6.14 1.33 -4.96
N ARG A 74 5.28 0.39 -5.37
CA ARG A 74 4.76 0.35 -6.75
C ARG A 74 3.93 1.60 -7.10
N ARG A 75 3.09 2.07 -6.19
CA ARG A 75 2.31 3.31 -6.38
C ARG A 75 3.19 4.54 -6.52
N MET A 76 4.23 4.66 -5.70
CA MET A 76 5.24 5.72 -5.85
C MET A 76 5.91 5.65 -7.23
N LEU A 77 6.36 4.47 -7.64
CA LEU A 77 7.01 4.28 -8.95
C LEU A 77 6.08 4.55 -10.14
N ALA A 78 4.76 4.35 -9.96
CA ALA A 78 3.73 4.73 -10.93
C ALA A 78 3.43 6.24 -10.94
N GLY A 79 4.02 7.02 -10.04
CA GLY A 79 3.81 8.46 -9.91
C GLY A 79 2.56 8.85 -9.11
N GLU A 80 1.92 7.90 -8.44
CA GLU A 80 0.74 8.17 -7.59
C GLU A 80 1.11 8.78 -6.23
N LEU A 81 2.36 8.61 -5.81
CA LEU A 81 2.90 9.14 -4.56
C LEU A 81 4.24 9.82 -4.83
N THR A 82 4.49 10.94 -4.17
CA THR A 82 5.83 11.55 -4.15
C THR A 82 6.78 10.70 -3.29
N PRO A 83 8.12 10.81 -3.48
CA PRO A 83 9.09 10.13 -2.63
C PRO A 83 8.89 10.44 -1.13
N ARG A 84 8.69 11.72 -0.78
CA ARG A 84 8.44 12.15 0.61
C ARG A 84 7.15 11.55 1.17
N GLU A 85 6.08 11.55 0.39
CA GLU A 85 4.80 10.98 0.86
C GLU A 85 4.89 9.47 1.07
N PHE A 86 5.65 8.78 0.22
CA PHE A 86 5.92 7.36 0.38
C PHE A 86 6.71 7.07 1.66
N THR A 87 7.83 7.74 1.91
CA THR A 87 8.64 7.54 3.12
C THR A 87 7.85 7.88 4.37
N PHE A 88 7.12 9.00 4.36
CA PHE A 88 6.30 9.43 5.50
C PHE A 88 5.24 8.39 5.88
N ARG A 89 4.52 7.82 4.90
CA ARG A 89 3.50 6.78 5.16
C ARG A 89 4.11 5.48 5.70
N ILE A 90 5.30 5.12 5.22
CA ILE A 90 6.04 3.96 5.71
C ILE A 90 6.47 4.20 7.16
N HIS A 91 7.11 5.33 7.42
CA HIS A 91 7.63 5.68 8.74
C HIS A 91 6.50 5.82 9.78
N GLN A 92 5.39 6.48 9.43
CA GLN A 92 4.21 6.57 10.30
C GLN A 92 3.64 5.20 10.67
N ARG A 93 3.66 4.22 9.76
CA ARG A 93 3.05 2.91 9.99
C ARG A 93 3.94 1.95 10.76
N HIS A 94 5.22 1.93 10.43
CA HIS A 94 6.14 0.90 10.91
C HIS A 94 7.21 1.45 11.85
N GLY A 95 7.33 2.78 11.97
CA GLY A 95 8.49 3.38 12.64
C GLY A 95 9.78 2.84 12.02
N HIS A 96 10.70 2.49 12.91
CA HIS A 96 11.94 1.76 12.60
C HIS A 96 11.83 0.26 12.94
N GLU A 97 10.62 -0.27 13.16
CA GLU A 97 10.43 -1.63 13.69
C GLU A 97 10.39 -2.72 12.60
N LEU A 98 9.96 -2.36 11.38
CA LEU A 98 9.92 -3.29 10.25
C LEU A 98 11.24 -3.25 9.48
N ALA A 99 12.07 -4.28 9.68
CA ALA A 99 13.40 -4.40 9.08
C ALA A 99 13.40 -4.23 7.55
N LEU A 100 12.34 -4.70 6.86
CA LEU A 100 12.24 -4.55 5.40
C LEU A 100 12.24 -3.07 4.96
N THR A 101 11.73 -2.16 5.80
CA THR A 101 11.49 -0.75 5.47
C THR A 101 12.27 0.24 6.32
N GLU A 102 13.17 -0.23 7.19
CA GLU A 102 13.97 0.61 8.10
C GLU A 102 14.67 1.75 7.34
N ARG A 103 15.32 1.43 6.20
CA ARG A 103 15.99 2.45 5.38
C ARG A 103 15.05 3.55 4.86
N LEU A 104 13.78 3.26 4.61
CA LEU A 104 12.80 4.26 4.19
C LEU A 104 12.36 5.17 5.35
N ALA A 105 12.32 4.63 6.58
CA ALA A 105 12.08 5.44 7.77
C ALA A 105 13.25 6.39 8.04
N GLU A 106 14.49 5.90 7.93
CA GLU A 106 15.68 6.77 8.00
C GLU A 106 15.66 7.88 6.94
N LEU A 107 15.27 7.56 5.71
CA LEU A 107 15.16 8.54 4.63
C LEU A 107 14.05 9.58 4.90
N ASP A 108 12.98 9.22 5.61
CA ASP A 108 11.97 10.19 6.06
C ASP A 108 12.56 11.18 7.06
N ASP A 109 13.34 10.69 8.05
CA ASP A 109 14.07 11.52 9.02
C ASP A 109 15.11 12.42 8.32
N GLU A 110 15.77 11.93 7.26
CA GLU A 110 16.71 12.72 6.45
C GLU A 110 16.02 13.92 5.78
N TYR A 111 14.76 13.78 5.33
CA TYR A 111 14.06 14.94 4.77
C TYR A 111 13.78 16.04 5.80
N ASP A 112 13.56 15.69 7.07
CA ASP A 112 13.30 16.66 8.14
C ASP A 112 14.57 17.38 8.62
N THR A 113 15.73 16.87 8.23
CA THR A 113 17.04 17.40 8.64
C THR A 113 17.84 17.99 7.48
N LEU A 114 17.23 18.16 6.29
CA LEU A 114 17.90 18.71 5.09
C LEU A 114 18.60 20.05 5.34
N GLU A 115 18.05 20.92 6.17
CA GLU A 115 18.65 22.24 6.49
C GLU A 115 19.96 22.12 7.27
N TYR A 116 20.21 20.97 7.91
CA TYR A 116 21.38 20.67 8.73
C TYR A 116 22.26 19.57 8.15
N GLY A 117 21.84 18.93 7.06
CA GLY A 117 22.51 17.79 6.44
C GLY A 117 23.33 18.13 5.21
N ASP A 118 24.13 17.17 4.75
CA ASP A 118 24.97 17.29 3.56
C ASP A 118 24.23 16.93 2.25
N LYS A 119 22.99 16.44 2.34
CA LYS A 119 22.18 16.00 1.20
C LYS A 119 21.15 17.04 0.81
N THR A 120 20.92 17.13 -0.49
CA THR A 120 19.79 17.86 -1.08
C THR A 120 18.55 16.97 -1.14
N ALA A 121 17.37 17.57 -1.21
CA ALA A 121 16.11 16.83 -1.41
C ALA A 121 16.17 15.88 -2.62
N ALA A 122 16.76 16.31 -3.72
CA ALA A 122 16.89 15.48 -4.93
C ALA A 122 17.79 14.25 -4.74
N GLN A 123 18.79 14.31 -3.85
CA GLN A 123 19.61 13.15 -3.51
C GLN A 123 18.82 12.15 -2.66
N VAL A 124 18.04 12.64 -1.69
CA VAL A 124 17.16 11.80 -0.88
C VAL A 124 16.07 11.16 -1.76
N ASP A 125 15.43 11.93 -2.67
CA ASP A 125 14.45 11.43 -3.64
C ASP A 125 15.02 10.26 -4.48
N ALA A 126 16.29 10.38 -4.91
CA ALA A 126 16.96 9.35 -5.69
C ALA A 126 17.21 8.06 -4.88
N GLU A 127 17.59 8.18 -3.61
CA GLU A 127 17.74 7.04 -2.70
C GLU A 127 16.40 6.37 -2.40
N VAL A 128 15.35 7.15 -2.14
CA VAL A 128 13.98 6.63 -1.97
C VAL A 128 13.53 5.88 -3.22
N THR A 129 13.83 6.41 -4.40
CA THR A 129 13.49 5.75 -5.68
C THR A 129 14.24 4.42 -5.85
N ALA A 130 15.51 4.36 -5.47
CA ALA A 130 16.29 3.12 -5.52
C ALA A 130 15.69 2.06 -4.57
N GLU A 131 15.29 2.49 -3.38
CA GLU A 131 14.72 1.62 -2.37
C GLU A 131 13.31 1.12 -2.74
N ALA A 132 12.48 1.99 -3.32
CA ALA A 132 11.19 1.61 -3.88
C ALA A 132 11.35 0.54 -4.99
N ARG A 133 12.37 0.66 -5.85
CA ARG A 133 12.68 -0.37 -6.87
C ARG A 133 13.11 -1.69 -6.24
N ARG A 134 13.93 -1.65 -5.18
CA ARG A 134 14.34 -2.85 -4.42
C ARG A 134 13.11 -3.58 -3.87
N LEU A 135 12.17 -2.86 -3.26
CA LEU A 135 10.94 -3.43 -2.72
C LEU A 135 10.02 -3.99 -3.82
N ALA A 136 9.89 -3.29 -4.95
CA ALA A 136 9.02 -3.72 -6.04
C ALA A 136 9.53 -4.96 -6.80
N ALA A 137 10.84 -5.25 -6.71
CA ALA A 137 11.48 -6.35 -7.44
C ALA A 137 11.25 -7.75 -6.85
N HIS A 138 10.62 -7.89 -5.67
CA HIS A 138 10.32 -9.20 -5.08
C HIS A 138 8.81 -9.36 -4.85
N LEU A 139 8.27 -10.48 -5.35
CA LEU A 139 6.91 -10.96 -5.14
C LEU A 139 6.94 -12.11 -4.14
#